data_AF-A0A846A393-F1
#
_entry.id   AF-A0A846A393-F1
#
_cell.length_a   1.000
_cell.length_b   1.000
_cell.length_c   1.000
_cell.angle_alpha   90.00
_cell.angle_beta   90.00
_cell.angle_gamma   90.00
#
_symmetry.space_group_name_H-M   'P 1'
#
loop_
_entity.id
_entity.type
_entity.pdbx_description
1 polymer ?
#
loop_
_entity_poly.entity_id
_entity_poly.type
_entity_poly.pdbx_seq_one_letter_code
_entity_poly.pdbx_strand_id
1 'polypeptide(L)' 'SETSTEENGMTRSEFRYGNFQRVIPLPTRVQHDQVKADYNNGILSLSLPKAESEKQKVFKVNLN' A
#
# COMPACT_ATOMS: atom_id res chain seq x y z
N SER A 1 -22.15 -9.80 9.74
CA SER A 1 -22.61 -10.01 11.13
C SER A 1 -21.44 -10.51 11.93
N GLU A 2 -21.21 -9.97 13.12
CA GLU A 2 -20.16 -10.44 14.02
C GLU A 2 -20.70 -11.53 14.94
N THR A 3 -19.98 -12.66 15.06
CA THR A 3 -20.29 -13.72 16.02
C THR A 3 -19.27 -13.67 17.14
N SER A 4 -19.76 -13.48 18.37
CA SER A 4 -18.98 -13.60 19.60
C SER A 4 -19.63 -14.68 20.48
N THR A 5 -18.87 -15.67 20.92
CA THR A 5 -19.37 -16.74 21.82
C THR A 5 -18.55 -16.76 23.10
N GLU A 6 -19.24 -16.85 24.23
CA GLU A 6 -18.64 -16.99 25.55
C GLU A 6 -18.84 -18.42 26.07
N GLU A 7 -17.75 -19.17 26.27
CA GLU A 7 -17.80 -20.52 26.81
C GLU A 7 -16.71 -20.65 27.89
N ASN A 8 -17.07 -21.07 29.11
CA ASN A 8 -16.15 -21.26 30.24
C ASN A 8 -15.20 -20.06 30.52
N GLY A 9 -15.70 -18.83 30.38
CA GLY A 9 -14.93 -17.60 30.63
C GLY A 9 -13.95 -17.20 29.51
N MET A 10 -13.98 -17.90 28.38
CA MET A 10 -13.20 -17.56 27.19
C MET A 10 -14.12 -16.91 26.13
N THR A 11 -13.82 -15.66 25.79
CA THR A 11 -14.49 -14.94 24.69
C THR A 11 -13.82 -15.28 23.37
N ARG A 12 -14.58 -15.81 22.41
CA ARG A 12 -14.12 -16.08 21.05
C ARG A 12 -14.79 -15.11 20.08
N SER A 13 -14.01 -14.28 19.39
CA SER A 13 -14.48 -13.45 18.28
C SER A 13 -13.93 -13.94 16.94
N GLU A 14 -14.74 -13.82 15.89
CA GLU A 14 -14.36 -14.09 14.51
C GLU A 14 -13.49 -12.97 13.91
N PHE A 15 -13.45 -11.78 14.53
CA PHE A 15 -12.65 -10.66 14.09
C PHE A 15 -11.25 -10.66 14.72
N ARG A 16 -10.26 -10.23 13.91
CA ARG A 16 -8.90 -10.00 14.39
C ARG A 16 -8.82 -8.63 15.05
N TYR A 17 -8.46 -8.60 16.33
CA TYR A 17 -8.19 -7.39 17.09
C TYR A 17 -6.71 -7.28 17.46
N GLY A 18 -6.27 -6.06 17.77
CA GLY A 18 -4.90 -5.75 18.19
C GLY A 18 -4.13 -4.93 17.17
N ASN A 19 -2.82 -4.80 17.39
CA ASN A 19 -1.93 -4.03 16.52
C ASN A 19 -1.66 -4.79 15.22
N PHE A 20 -1.57 -4.06 14.11
CA PHE A 20 -1.31 -4.62 12.79
C PHE A 20 -0.21 -3.84 12.08
N GLN A 21 0.73 -4.59 11.49
CA GLN A 21 1.80 -4.06 10.67
C GLN A 21 2.00 -4.97 9.46
N ARG A 22 2.16 -4.37 8.27
CA ARG A 22 2.56 -5.08 7.05
C ARG A 22 3.65 -4.29 6.33
N VAL A 23 4.60 -5.03 5.77
CA VAL A 23 5.63 -4.51 4.88
C VAL A 23 5.39 -5.11 3.50
N ILE A 24 5.27 -4.26 2.49
CA ILE A 24 5.01 -4.67 1.11
C ILE A 24 6.17 -4.18 0.24
N PRO A 25 7.00 -5.08 -0.31
CA PRO A 25 8.08 -4.68 -1.21
C PRO A 25 7.48 -4.17 -2.53
N LEU A 26 7.97 -3.02 -2.99
CA LEU A 26 7.55 -2.42 -4.25
C LEU A 26 8.43 -2.91 -5.40
N PRO A 27 7.87 -3.27 -6.56
CA PRO A 27 8.63 -3.78 -7.70
C PRO A 27 9.40 -2.68 -8.45
N THR A 28 9.16 -1.40 -8.11
CA THR A 28 9.79 -0.24 -8.77
C THR A 28 9.96 0.92 -7.79
N ARG A 29 10.78 1.89 -8.18
CA ARG A 29 10.94 3.15 -7.44
C ARG A 29 9.67 3.99 -7.56
N VAL A 30 9.33 4.69 -6.48
CA VAL A 30 8.14 5.55 -6.37
C VAL A 30 8.55 6.95 -5.91
N GLN A 31 7.73 7.94 -6.26
CA GLN A 31 7.89 9.32 -5.79
C GLN A 31 7.30 9.43 -4.38
N HIS A 32 8.15 9.22 -3.36
CA HIS A 32 7.74 9.10 -1.96
C HIS A 32 7.11 10.38 -1.38
N ASP A 33 7.43 11.53 -1.96
CA ASP A 33 6.90 12.85 -1.66
C ASP A 33 5.47 13.07 -2.18
N GLN A 34 5.04 12.27 -3.18
CA GLN A 34 3.72 12.39 -3.82
C GLN A 34 2.78 11.22 -3.50
N VAL A 35 3.05 10.50 -2.42
CA VAL A 35 2.18 9.41 -1.96
C VAL A 35 0.88 9.98 -1.41
N LYS A 36 -0.24 9.38 -1.79
CA LYS A 36 -1.58 9.72 -1.26
C LYS A 36 -2.19 8.51 -0.57
N ALA A 37 -2.88 8.76 0.54
CA ALA A 37 -3.63 7.76 1.28
C ALA A 37 -5.08 8.20 1.42
N ASP A 38 -6.01 7.27 1.21
CA ASP A 38 -7.44 7.47 1.43
C ASP A 38 -7.98 6.30 2.28
N TYR A 39 -8.84 6.62 3.25
CA TYR A 39 -9.48 5.61 4.10
C TYR A 39 -10.99 5.76 4.03
N ASN A 40 -11.63 4.79 3.40
CA ASN A 40 -13.06 4.83 3.15
C ASN A 40 -13.67 3.43 3.33
N ASN A 41 -14.78 3.34 4.07
CA ASN A 41 -15.54 2.10 4.30
C ASN A 41 -14.67 0.92 4.79
N GLY A 42 -13.72 1.18 5.68
CA GLY A 42 -12.84 0.15 6.24
C GLY A 42 -11.63 -0.22 5.37
N ILE A 43 -11.45 0.41 4.22
CA ILE A 43 -10.37 0.10 3.26
C ILE A 43 -9.37 1.26 3.22
N LEU A 44 -8.10 0.96 3.49
CA LEU A 44 -6.98 1.88 3.27
C LEU A 44 -6.46 1.71 1.84
N SER A 45 -6.61 2.76 1.02
CA SER A 45 -6.11 2.82 -0.36
C SER A 45 -4.88 3.73 -0.44
N LEU A 46 -3.77 3.20 -0.97
CA LEU A 46 -2.52 3.94 -1.17
C LEU A 46 -2.24 4.13 -2.65
N SER A 47 -2.10 5.38 -3.09
CA SER A 47 -1.67 5.74 -4.44
C SER A 47 -0.19 6.12 -4.43
N LEU A 48 0.62 5.30 -5.12
CA LEU A 48 2.07 5.41 -5.18
C LEU A 48 2.50 5.72 -6.63
N PRO A 49 2.76 6.99 -6.99
CA PRO A 49 3.24 7.33 -8.32
C PRO A 49 4.60 6.69 -8.60
N LYS A 50 4.75 6.06 -9.77
CA LYS A 50 6.05 5.54 -10.20
C LYS A 50 7.03 6.70 -10.36
N ALA A 51 8.28 6.50 -9.95
CA ALA A 51 9.34 7.41 -10.30
C ALA A 51 9.45 7.47 -11.83
N GLU A 52 9.63 8.66 -12.40
CA GLU A 52 9.94 8.76 -13.81
C GLU A 52 11.27 8.03 -14.05
N SER A 53 11.22 6.96 -14.84
CA SER A 53 12.41 6.45 -15.49
C SER A 53 12.93 7.56 -16.40
N GLU A 54 14.21 7.92 -16.29
CA GLU A 54 14.88 8.76 -17.29
C GLU A 54 14.52 8.21 -18.67
N LYS A 55 13.60 8.88 -19.38
CA LYS A 55 13.34 8.58 -20.78
C LYS A 55 14.68 8.80 -21.44
N GLN A 56 15.29 7.71 -21.93
CA GLN A 56 16.59 7.76 -22.60
C GLN A 56 16.56 8.91 -23.62
N LYS A 57 17.27 10.00 -23.31
CA LYS A 57 17.36 11.15 -24.20
C LYS A 57 18.22 10.70 -25.37
N VAL A 58 17.59 10.32 -26.47
CA VAL A 58 18.30 10.02 -27.71
C VAL A 58 18.78 11.35 -28.29
N PHE A 59 20.07 11.62 -28.18
CA PHE A 59 20.69 12.76 -28.85
C PHE A 59 21.06 12.34 -30.28
N LYS A 60 20.48 12.98 -31.30
CA LYS A 60 20.97 12.86 -32.68
C LYS A 60 22.24 13.69 -32.81
N VAL A 61 23.37 13.04 -33.06
CA VAL A 61 24.62 13.72 -33.43
C VAL A 61 24.58 14.02 -34.92
N ASN A 62 24.69 15.28 -35.31
CA ASN A 62 24.91 15.66 -36.70
C ASN A 62 26.42 15.72 -36.95
N LEU A 63 26.88 14.99 -37.98
CA LEU A 63 28.23 15.08 -38.52
C LEU A 63 28.15 15.90 -39.81
N ASN A 64 28.96 16.95 -39.89
CA ASN A 64 29.21 17.74 -41.11
C ASN A 64 30.49 17.28 -41.77
#